data_AF-A0A2D8LFN9-F1
#
_entry.id   AF-A0A2D8LFN9-F1
#
_cell.length_a   1.000
_cell.length_b   1.000
_cell.length_c   1.000
_cell.angle_alpha   90.00
_cell.angle_beta   90.00
_cell.angle_gamma   90.00
#
_symmetry.space_group_name_H-M   'P 1'
#
loop_
_entity.id
_entity.type
_entity.pdbx_description
1 polymer ?
#
loop_
_entity_poly.entity_id
_entity_poly.type
_entity_poly.pdbx_seq_one_letter_code
_entity_poly.pdbx_strand_id
1 'polypeptide(L)'
;MSELTKKEKVNIILKEAKKHSITAYEFGQNTSISILAARKILLQETKNPSHRTLNEMLNYIENKIVGKDIPGEKNYLKERVIKNHNAAEEESTYKNGTAEVLSAIDQLQKMVRRDNDLMAKALEISLLDTQEIKSLSSLISDKTDTINSSIEGLSTVINKRLGSGS
;
A
#
# COMPACT_ATOMS: atom_id res chain seq x y z
N MET A 1 16.14 -1.63 7.72
CA MET A 1 16.13 -1.97 6.28
C MET A 1 15.90 -0.68 5.50
N SER A 2 16.61 -0.47 4.39
CA SER A 2 16.64 0.82 3.66
C SER A 2 15.29 1.14 3.01
N GLU A 3 14.88 2.40 3.14
CA GLU A 3 13.72 2.98 2.46
C GLU A 3 13.84 2.82 0.94
N LEU A 4 12.77 2.38 0.26
CA LEU A 4 12.74 2.32 -1.21
C LEU A 4 12.78 3.74 -1.77
N THR A 5 13.83 4.01 -2.54
CA THR A 5 14.03 5.26 -3.26
C THR A 5 12.91 5.50 -4.27
N LYS A 6 12.69 6.76 -4.66
CA LYS A 6 11.73 7.12 -5.72
C LYS A 6 11.96 6.32 -7.00
N LYS A 7 13.22 6.05 -7.33
CA LYS A 7 13.62 5.28 -8.52
C LYS A 7 13.12 3.84 -8.42
N GLU A 8 13.24 3.22 -7.26
CA GLU A 8 12.73 1.87 -7.03
C GLU A 8 11.20 1.82 -7.08
N LYS A 9 10.52 2.80 -6.48
CA LYS A 9 9.05 2.93 -6.57
C LYS A 9 8.57 3.04 -8.02
N VAL A 10 9.22 3.88 -8.83
CA VAL A 10 8.93 3.99 -10.28
C VAL A 10 9.13 2.66 -11.00
N ASN A 11 10.24 1.96 -10.73
CA ASN A 11 10.52 0.67 -11.37
C ASN A 11 9.44 -0.37 -11.04
N ILE A 12 8.98 -0.43 -9.78
CA ILE A 12 7.90 -1.33 -9.35
C ILE A 12 6.60 -0.99 -10.08
N ILE A 13 6.22 0.30 -10.10
CA ILE A 13 5.01 0.77 -10.80
C ILE A 13 5.05 0.37 -12.27
N LEU A 14 6.16 0.63 -12.97
CA LEU A 14 6.30 0.30 -14.39
C LEU A 14 6.18 -1.20 -14.64
N LYS A 15 6.84 -2.02 -13.81
CA LYS A 15 6.82 -3.48 -13.91
C LYS A 15 5.41 -4.02 -13.71
N GLU A 16 4.76 -3.67 -12.60
CA GLU A 16 3.45 -4.23 -12.25
C GLU A 16 2.33 -3.65 -13.13
N ALA A 17 2.39 -2.36 -13.49
CA ALA A 17 1.43 -1.78 -14.43
C ALA A 17 1.52 -2.46 -15.80
N LYS A 18 2.73 -2.76 -16.30
CA LYS A 18 2.90 -3.51 -17.55
C LYS A 18 2.38 -4.95 -17.42
N LYS A 19 2.72 -5.63 -16.33
CA LYS A 19 2.33 -7.02 -16.09
C LYS A 19 0.81 -7.21 -15.96
N HIS A 20 0.12 -6.25 -15.37
CA HIS A 20 -1.32 -6.29 -15.12
C HIS A 20 -2.13 -5.41 -16.08
N SER A 21 -1.52 -4.95 -17.17
CA SER A 21 -2.13 -4.10 -18.21
C SER A 21 -2.84 -2.87 -17.64
N ILE A 22 -2.26 -2.25 -16.61
CA ILE A 22 -2.81 -1.07 -15.95
C ILE A 22 -2.45 0.17 -16.75
N THR A 23 -3.46 0.91 -17.20
CA THR A 23 -3.27 2.08 -18.06
C THR A 23 -3.27 3.40 -17.27
N ALA A 24 -2.71 4.45 -17.86
CA ALA A 24 -2.81 5.82 -17.31
C ALA A 24 -4.27 6.27 -17.12
N TYR A 25 -5.17 5.81 -18.00
CA TYR A 25 -6.60 6.07 -17.89
C TYR A 25 -7.18 5.43 -16.63
N GLU A 26 -6.83 4.17 -16.34
CA GLU A 26 -7.31 3.49 -15.14
C GLU A 26 -6.80 4.14 -13.86
N PHE A 27 -5.54 4.57 -13.81
CA PHE A 27 -5.07 5.37 -12.67
C PHE A 27 -5.91 6.63 -12.50
N GLY A 28 -6.15 7.38 -13.56
CA GLY A 28 -6.89 8.63 -13.46
C GLY A 28 -8.38 8.50 -13.18
N GLN A 29 -8.99 7.33 -13.41
CA GLN A 29 -10.39 7.06 -13.05
C GLN A 29 -10.56 6.52 -11.64
N ASN A 30 -9.51 5.94 -11.05
CA ASN A 30 -9.61 5.20 -9.78
C ASN A 30 -8.71 5.77 -8.67
N THR A 31 -7.98 6.84 -8.95
CA THR A 31 -7.11 7.54 -7.98
C THR A 31 -7.29 9.05 -8.12
N SER A 32 -6.71 9.83 -7.22
CA SER A 32 -6.68 11.30 -7.32
C SER A 32 -5.63 11.83 -8.29
N ILE A 33 -4.86 10.95 -8.93
CA ILE A 33 -3.80 11.30 -9.88
C ILE A 33 -4.44 11.62 -11.23
N SER A 34 -4.10 12.76 -11.83
CA SER A 34 -4.58 13.06 -13.19
C SER A 34 -4.06 12.03 -14.21
N ILE A 35 -4.88 11.72 -15.22
CA ILE A 35 -4.51 10.82 -16.33
C ILE A 35 -3.19 11.28 -16.98
N LEU A 36 -3.00 12.59 -17.14
CA LEU A 36 -1.78 13.16 -17.71
C LEU A 36 -0.55 12.91 -16.82
N ALA A 37 -0.67 13.07 -15.50
CA ALA A 37 0.42 12.79 -14.57
C ALA A 37 0.76 11.29 -14.54
N ALA A 38 -0.25 10.42 -14.48
CA ALA A 38 -0.04 8.97 -14.56
C ALA A 38 0.64 8.56 -15.86
N ARG A 39 0.21 9.12 -17.00
CA ARG A 39 0.84 8.88 -18.31
C ARG A 39 2.31 9.29 -18.33
N LYS A 40 2.64 10.49 -17.85
CA LYS A 40 4.03 10.97 -17.81
C LYS A 40 4.93 10.10 -16.94
N ILE A 41 4.39 9.49 -15.88
CA ILE A 41 5.14 8.55 -15.03
C ILE A 41 5.33 7.21 -15.75
N LEU A 42 4.26 6.65 -16.34
CA LEU A 42 4.33 5.38 -17.07
C LEU A 42 5.22 5.44 -18.33
N LEU A 43 5.31 6.60 -18.97
CA LEU A 43 6.20 6.86 -20.10
C LEU A 43 7.60 7.32 -19.68
N GLN A 44 7.88 7.41 -18.37
CA GLN A 44 9.17 7.89 -17.83
C GLN A 44 9.56 9.32 -18.26
N GLU A 45 8.57 10.14 -18.62
CA GLU A 45 8.74 11.54 -18.99
C GLU A 45 8.88 12.47 -17.77
N THR A 46 8.51 11.97 -16.57
CA THR A 46 8.66 12.72 -15.32
C THR A 46 9.99 12.41 -14.65
N LYS A 47 10.88 13.41 -14.57
CA LYS A 47 12.22 13.25 -13.95
C LYS A 47 12.18 13.01 -12.44
N ASN A 48 11.24 13.61 -11.72
CA ASN A 48 11.16 13.51 -10.25
C ASN A 48 9.70 13.53 -9.77
N PRO A 49 8.95 12.43 -9.94
CA PRO A 49 7.59 12.35 -9.44
C PRO A 49 7.52 12.50 -7.90
N SER A 50 6.40 12.99 -7.40
CA SER A 50 6.20 13.17 -5.97
C SER A 50 6.03 11.82 -5.27
N HIS A 51 6.49 11.70 -4.01
CA HIS A 51 6.30 10.47 -3.23
C HIS A 51 4.83 10.12 -3.08
N ARG A 52 3.98 11.11 -2.78
CA ARG A 52 2.53 10.93 -2.69
C ARG A 52 1.94 10.29 -3.94
N THR A 53 2.28 10.81 -5.12
CA THR A 53 1.79 10.26 -6.40
C THR A 53 2.26 8.83 -6.61
N LEU A 54 3.53 8.53 -6.30
CA LEU A 54 4.06 7.17 -6.45
C LEU A 54 3.39 6.19 -5.48
N ASN A 55 3.21 6.57 -4.22
CA ASN A 55 2.55 5.74 -3.21
C ASN A 55 1.08 5.48 -3.60
N GLU A 56 0.38 6.47 -4.12
CA GLU A 56 -1.00 6.32 -4.55
C GLU A 56 -1.15 5.41 -5.78
N MET A 57 -0.22 5.45 -6.74
CA MET A 57 -0.17 4.47 -7.82
C MET A 57 0.09 3.06 -7.30
N LEU A 58 1.03 2.90 -6.35
CA LEU A 58 1.34 1.60 -5.74
C LEU A 58 0.13 1.01 -5.00
N ASN A 59 -0.56 1.82 -4.19
CA ASN A 59 -1.77 1.39 -3.47
C ASN A 59 -2.88 0.96 -4.43
N TYR A 60 -3.06 1.67 -5.56
CA TYR A 60 -4.05 1.25 -6.56
C TYR A 60 -3.66 -0.07 -7.23
N ILE A 61 -2.39 -0.24 -7.61
CA ILE A 61 -1.88 -1.49 -8.19
C ILE A 61 -2.12 -2.64 -7.22
N GLU A 62 -1.79 -2.45 -5.94
CA GLU A 62 -2.02 -3.43 -4.89
C GLU A 62 -3.50 -3.80 -4.80
N ASN A 63 -4.39 -2.83 -4.59
CA ASN A 63 -5.83 -3.07 -4.50
C ASN A 63 -6.40 -3.76 -5.74
N LYS A 64 -5.88 -3.46 -6.93
CA LYS A 64 -6.34 -4.07 -8.19
C LYS A 64 -5.85 -5.51 -8.35
N ILE A 65 -4.64 -5.82 -7.89
CA ILE A 65 -4.10 -7.19 -7.94
C ILE A 65 -4.74 -8.07 -6.87
N VAL A 66 -5.03 -7.51 -5.70
CA VAL A 66 -5.68 -8.22 -4.58
C VAL A 66 -7.20 -8.37 -4.81
N GLY A 67 -7.84 -7.35 -5.38
CA GLY A 67 -9.29 -7.28 -5.57
C GLY A 67 -9.84 -7.96 -6.82
N LYS A 68 -9.00 -8.46 -7.74
CA LYS A 68 -9.44 -9.25 -8.90
C LYS A 68 -9.00 -10.70 -8.77
N ASP A 69 -9.93 -11.53 -8.25
CA ASP A 69 -10.36 -12.83 -8.79
C ASP A 69 -10.76 -13.83 -7.68
N ILE A 70 -12.06 -13.83 -7.33
CA ILE A 70 -12.79 -15.09 -7.07
C ILE A 70 -13.88 -15.22 -8.14
N PRO A 71 -13.61 -15.93 -9.25
CA PRO A 71 -14.66 -16.38 -10.14
C PRO A 71 -15.51 -17.42 -9.40
N GLY A 72 -16.61 -17.01 -8.78
CA GLY A 72 -17.53 -17.94 -8.12
C GLY A 72 -18.52 -17.36 -7.11
N GLU A 73 -18.35 -16.11 -6.67
CA GLU A 73 -19.03 -15.63 -5.45
C GLU A 73 -20.55 -15.46 -5.55
N LYS A 74 -21.16 -15.54 -6.75
CA LYS A 74 -22.60 -15.26 -6.92
C LYS A 74 -23.56 -16.46 -6.88
N ASN A 75 -23.08 -17.72 -6.88
CA ASN A 75 -23.99 -18.88 -6.95
C ASN A 75 -23.99 -19.87 -5.77
N TYR A 76 -23.02 -19.84 -4.85
CA TYR A 76 -22.94 -20.88 -3.81
C TYR A 76 -23.86 -20.67 -2.60
N LEU A 77 -24.53 -19.51 -2.48
CA LEU A 77 -25.34 -19.17 -1.30
C LEU A 77 -26.86 -19.32 -1.51
N LYS A 78 -27.35 -19.73 -2.69
CA LYS A 78 -28.79 -19.82 -2.97
C LYS A 78 -29.40 -21.22 -2.97
N GLU A 79 -28.63 -22.31 -2.86
CA GLU A 79 -29.17 -23.69 -2.94
C GLU A 79 -28.97 -24.56 -1.69
N ARG A 80 -28.76 -23.95 -0.52
CA ARG A 80 -28.94 -24.65 0.77
C ARG A 80 -30.25 -24.26 1.45
N VAL A 81 -31.33 -24.33 0.69
CA VAL A 81 -32.65 -24.58 1.27
C VAL A 81 -33.15 -25.85 0.59
N ILE A 82 -33.62 -26.79 1.41
CA ILE A 82 -34.35 -28.03 1.07
C ILE A 82 -33.51 -29.35 1.18
N LYS A 83 -33.65 -29.95 2.37
CA LYS A 83 -33.77 -31.39 2.70
C LYS A 83 -32.50 -32.24 2.80
N ASN A 84 -31.94 -32.26 4.01
CA ASN A 84 -31.55 -33.53 4.62
C ASN A 84 -32.83 -34.26 5.06
N HIS A 85 -33.17 -35.35 4.38
CA HIS A 85 -33.75 -36.55 4.98
C HIS A 85 -33.35 -37.74 4.11
N ASN A 86 -32.59 -38.64 4.71
CA ASN A 86 -32.05 -39.85 4.13
C ASN A 86 -33.16 -40.86 3.81
N ALA A 87 -33.02 -41.61 2.73
CA ALA A 87 -33.07 -43.07 2.81
C ALA A 87 -32.41 -43.67 1.57
N ALA A 88 -31.39 -44.48 1.85
CA ALA A 88 -30.90 -45.61 1.05
C ALA A 88 -30.62 -45.36 -0.44
N GLU A 89 -29.33 -45.35 -0.79
CA GLU A 89 -28.71 -46.33 -1.69
C GLU A 89 -27.30 -45.89 -2.13
N GLU A 90 -26.44 -46.88 -2.34
CA GLU A 90 -25.25 -46.83 -3.20
C GLU A 90 -23.95 -46.20 -2.67
N GLU A 91 -23.24 -47.07 -1.96
CA GLU A 91 -21.82 -47.39 -2.09
C GLU A 91 -21.18 -47.08 -3.47
N SER A 92 -20.92 -45.81 -3.81
CA SER A 92 -19.90 -45.45 -4.84
C SER A 92 -19.24 -44.07 -4.72
N THR A 93 -19.65 -43.20 -3.79
CA THR A 93 -19.34 -41.76 -3.86
C THR A 93 -18.19 -41.27 -2.96
N TYR A 94 -17.43 -42.16 -2.30
CA TYR A 94 -16.43 -41.75 -1.31
C TYR A 94 -15.06 -41.32 -1.87
N LYS A 95 -14.80 -41.48 -3.17
CA LYS A 95 -13.54 -41.05 -3.80
C LYS A 95 -13.54 -39.62 -4.35
N ASN A 96 -14.70 -39.01 -4.58
CA ASN A 96 -14.78 -37.65 -5.14
C ASN A 96 -14.73 -36.54 -4.07
N GLY A 97 -15.34 -36.75 -2.90
CA GLY A 97 -15.39 -35.71 -1.86
C GLY A 97 -14.04 -35.40 -1.21
N THR A 98 -13.14 -36.38 -1.12
CA THR A 98 -11.79 -36.18 -0.54
C THR A 98 -10.88 -35.37 -1.47
N ALA A 99 -10.95 -35.58 -2.78
CA ALA A 99 -10.18 -34.82 -3.76
C ALA A 99 -10.63 -33.35 -3.83
N GLU A 100 -11.94 -33.09 -3.76
CA GLU A 100 -12.50 -31.73 -3.70
C GLU A 100 -12.08 -31.00 -2.42
N VAL A 101 -12.13 -31.68 -1.27
CA VAL A 101 -11.67 -31.11 0.01
C VAL A 101 -10.18 -30.80 -0.02
N LEU A 102 -9.34 -31.70 -0.58
CA LEU A 102 -7.90 -31.45 -0.71
C LEU A 102 -7.59 -30.29 -1.67
N SER A 103 -8.33 -30.19 -2.77
CA SER A 103 -8.23 -29.05 -3.70
C SER A 103 -8.62 -27.73 -3.02
N ALA A 104 -9.69 -27.72 -2.23
CA ALA A 104 -10.09 -26.55 -1.47
C ALA A 104 -9.02 -26.16 -0.42
N ILE A 105 -8.42 -27.13 0.26
CA ILE A 105 -7.33 -26.88 1.22
C ILE A 105 -6.10 -26.28 0.52
N ASP A 106 -5.70 -26.78 -0.64
CA ASP A 106 -4.57 -26.22 -1.42
C ASP A 106 -4.85 -24.79 -1.89
N GLN A 107 -6.08 -24.51 -2.32
CA GLN A 107 -6.51 -23.15 -2.68
C GLN A 107 -6.46 -22.21 -1.47
N LEU A 108 -6.98 -22.64 -0.31
CA LEU A 108 -6.93 -21.86 0.93
C LEU A 108 -5.48 -21.59 1.36
N GLN A 109 -4.59 -22.58 1.27
CA GLN A 109 -3.17 -22.39 1.59
C GLN A 109 -2.50 -21.39 0.65
N LYS A 110 -2.82 -21.42 -0.65
CA LYS A 110 -2.33 -20.42 -1.62
C LYS A 110 -2.85 -19.03 -1.31
N MET A 111 -4.10 -18.90 -0.89
CA MET A 111 -4.69 -17.62 -0.47
C MET A 111 -4.00 -17.07 0.78
N VAL A 112 -3.88 -17.88 1.84
CA VAL A 112 -3.22 -17.46 3.08
C VAL A 112 -1.78 -17.02 2.85
N ARG A 113 -1.03 -17.74 1.99
CA ARG A 113 0.34 -17.34 1.63
C ARG A 113 0.38 -16.01 0.89
N ARG A 114 -0.57 -15.77 -0.01
CA ARG A 114 -0.69 -14.51 -0.74
C ARG A 114 -1.04 -13.36 0.21
N ASP A 115 -2.01 -13.56 1.10
CA ASP A 115 -2.43 -12.55 2.08
C ASP A 115 -1.29 -12.19 3.03
N ASN A 116 -0.49 -13.17 3.46
CA ASN A 116 0.69 -12.91 4.27
C ASN A 116 1.77 -12.10 3.52
N ASP A 117 2.01 -12.37 2.23
CA ASP A 117 2.95 -11.59 1.41
C ASP A 117 2.46 -10.15 1.19
N LEU A 118 1.16 -9.96 1.05
CA LEU A 118 0.54 -8.64 0.94
C LEU A 118 0.61 -7.87 2.25
N MET A 119 0.28 -8.51 3.39
CA MET A 119 0.45 -7.91 4.70
C MET A 119 1.89 -7.48 4.96
N ALA A 120 2.87 -8.29 4.54
CA ALA A 120 4.29 -7.94 4.65
C ALA A 120 4.62 -6.66 3.85
N LYS A 121 4.09 -6.51 2.63
CA LYS A 121 4.28 -5.31 1.80
C LYS A 121 3.57 -4.09 2.37
N ALA A 122 2.33 -4.23 2.85
CA ALA A 122 1.58 -3.15 3.49
C ALA A 122 2.27 -2.65 4.77
N LEU A 123 2.82 -3.57 5.57
CA LEU A 123 3.66 -3.24 6.73
C LEU A 123 4.93 -2.51 6.32
N GLU A 124 5.60 -2.97 5.26
CA GLU A 124 6.79 -2.29 4.72
C GLU A 124 6.46 -0.85 4.32
N ILE A 125 5.37 -0.63 3.57
CA ILE A 125 4.93 0.71 3.17
C ILE A 125 4.61 1.59 4.39
N SER A 126 3.84 1.08 5.35
CA SER A 126 3.47 1.82 6.56
C SER A 126 4.69 2.21 7.40
N LEU A 127 5.73 1.36 7.41
CA LEU A 127 7.00 1.67 8.05
C LEU A 127 7.78 2.77 7.30
N LEU A 128 7.66 2.88 5.97
CA LEU A 128 8.27 3.99 5.20
C LEU A 128 7.73 5.34 5.67
N ASP A 129 6.40 5.47 5.73
CA ASP A 129 5.74 6.72 6.15
C ASP A 129 6.16 7.09 7.59
N THR A 130 6.36 6.10 8.46
CA THR A 130 6.80 6.31 9.83
C THR A 130 8.24 6.83 9.92
N GLN A 131 9.17 6.34 9.08
CA GLN A 131 10.55 6.83 9.05
C GLN A 131 10.67 8.25 8.49
N GLU A 132 9.88 8.57 7.46
CA GLU A 132 9.83 9.93 6.90
C GLU A 132 9.33 10.93 7.95
N ILE A 133 8.25 10.60 8.69
CA ILE A 133 7.75 11.40 9.81
C ILE A 133 8.83 11.60 10.87
N LYS A 134 9.60 10.55 11.20
CA LYS A 134 10.67 10.65 12.19
C LYS A 134 11.81 11.57 11.75
N SER A 135 12.21 11.48 10.48
CA SER A 135 13.24 12.35 9.89
C SER A 135 12.80 13.82 9.91
N LEU A 136 11.56 14.09 9.49
CA LEU A 136 10.97 15.44 9.54
C LEU A 136 10.87 15.96 10.98
N SER A 137 10.49 15.11 11.94
CA SER A 137 10.44 15.48 13.36
C SER A 137 11.81 15.88 13.90
N SER A 138 12.90 15.19 13.51
CA SER A 138 14.26 15.54 13.91
C SER A 138 14.66 16.91 13.35
N LEU A 139 14.40 17.15 12.05
CA LEU A 139 14.70 18.42 11.40
C LEU A 139 13.97 19.60 12.06
N ILE A 140 12.71 19.39 12.46
CA ILE A 140 11.92 20.40 13.18
C ILE A 140 12.53 20.68 14.57
N SER A 141 12.99 19.64 15.28
CA SER A 141 13.66 19.79 16.57
C SER A 141 14.91 20.67 16.45
N ASP A 142 15.81 20.34 15.52
CA ASP A 142 17.07 21.08 15.32
C ASP A 142 16.84 22.56 14.99
N LYS A 143 15.80 22.85 14.17
CA LYS A 143 15.39 24.22 13.85
C LYS A 143 14.84 24.94 15.07
N THR A 144 14.06 24.26 15.91
CA THR A 144 13.52 24.83 17.15
C THR A 144 14.66 25.23 18.09
N ASP A 145 15.68 24.37 18.25
CA ASP A 145 16.84 24.65 19.10
C ASP A 145 17.67 25.84 18.59
N THR A 146 17.83 25.94 17.27
CA THR A 146 18.51 27.08 16.63
C THR A 146 17.77 28.39 16.87
N ILE A 147 16.44 28.38 16.76
CA ILE A 147 15.59 29.54 17.01
C ILE A 147 15.69 29.96 18.48
N ASN A 148 15.60 29.01 19.42
CA ASN A 148 15.72 29.29 20.85
C ASN A 148 17.07 29.93 21.20
N SER A 149 18.17 29.36 20.69
CA SER A 149 19.51 29.93 20.87
C SER A 149 19.62 31.37 20.33
N SER A 150 18.96 31.64 19.19
CA SER A 150 18.92 32.99 18.60
C SER A 150 18.11 33.98 19.45
N ILE A 151 16.98 33.53 20.02
CA ILE A 151 16.15 34.33 20.93
C ILE A 151 16.91 34.67 22.22
N GLU A 152 17.64 33.71 22.80
CA GLU A 152 18.49 33.93 23.98
C GLU A 152 19.60 34.95 23.70
N GLY A 153 20.25 34.82 22.54
CA GLY A 153 21.27 35.78 22.08
C GLY A 153 20.72 37.21 21.95
N LEU A 154 19.54 37.36 21.33
CA LEU A 154 18.86 38.66 21.21
C LEU A 154 18.46 39.22 22.57
N SER A 155 17.93 38.39 23.47
CA SER A 155 17.55 38.79 24.83
C SER A 155 18.76 39.33 25.60
N THR A 156 19.92 38.69 25.45
CA THR A 156 21.18 39.14 26.04
C THR A 156 21.60 40.51 25.52
N VAL A 157 21.52 40.74 24.20
CA VAL A 157 21.86 42.03 23.58
C VAL A 157 20.92 43.15 24.04
N ILE A 158 19.62 42.87 24.11
CA ILE A 158 18.60 43.82 24.59
C ILE A 158 18.88 44.20 26.05
N ASN A 159 19.08 43.21 26.93
CA ASN A 159 19.37 43.45 28.34
C ASN A 159 20.65 44.26 28.54
N LYS A 160 21.70 43.99 27.75
CA LYS A 160 22.95 44.76 27.79
C LYS A 160 22.71 46.22 27.41
N ARG A 161 21.94 46.51 26.35
CA ARG A 161 21.66 47.88 25.89
C ARG A 161 20.77 48.66 26.85
N LEU A 162 19.78 48.00 27.45
CA LEU A 162 18.86 48.63 28.40
C LEU A 162 19.53 48.86 29.77
N GLY A 163 20.44 47.98 30.20
CA GLY A 163 21.16 48.10 31.48
C GLY A 163 22.36 49.05 31.46
N SER A 164 22.96 49.36 30.31
CA SER A 164 24.12 50.27 30.21
C SER A 164 23.76 51.76 30.09
N GLY A 165 22.50 52.13 30.34
CA GLY A 165 22.00 53.52 30.26
C GLY A 165 21.61 54.12 31.61
N SER A 166 22.01 53.50 32.73
CA SER A 166 21.82 54.03 34.10
C SER A 166 23.11 54.59 34.67
#